data_AF-A0A0L0AE94-F1
#
_entry.id   AF-A0A0L0AE94-F1
#
_cell.length_a   1.000
_cell.length_b   1.000
_cell.length_c   1.000
_cell.angle_alpha   90.00
_cell.angle_beta   90.00
_cell.angle_gamma   90.00
#
_symmetry.space_group_name_H-M   'P 1'
#
loop_
_entity.id
_entity.type
_entity.pdbx_description
1 polymer ?
#
loop_
_entity_poly.entity_id
_entity_poly.type
_entity_poly.pdbx_seq_one_letter_code
_entity_poly.pdbx_strand_id
1 'polypeptide(L)'
;MMVLRRRITLVGCVLLSLLSGCKNHRINRTVVYENTVYHWRIEHVVNTIYPASTRQYYEVFLNDRLLILPANTFNDENDIQMFIAAGGFDIGHWRNKSIVVSFENNQQREGKEIRLIRSVMLAPEKENEVLVTDMFTGQQVIVQRK
;
A
#
# COMPACT_ATOMS: atom_id res chain seq x y z
N MET A 1 54.07 24.63 1.85
CA MET A 1 53.06 23.80 2.54
C MET A 1 51.64 24.41 2.61
N MET A 2 51.37 25.52 1.89
CA MET A 2 50.09 26.27 1.98
C MET A 2 49.13 25.98 0.81
N VAL A 3 49.67 25.60 -0.37
CA VAL A 3 48.89 25.33 -1.60
C VAL A 3 48.20 23.96 -1.57
N LEU A 4 48.81 22.96 -0.92
CA LEU A 4 48.27 21.61 -0.82
C LEU A 4 47.00 21.55 0.06
N ARG A 5 47.00 22.29 1.19
CA ARG A 5 45.82 22.41 2.07
C ARG A 5 44.61 23.01 1.36
N ARG A 6 44.83 24.02 0.50
CA ARG A 6 43.76 24.73 -0.22
C ARG A 6 43.05 23.88 -1.29
N ARG A 7 43.77 22.94 -1.92
CA ARG A 7 43.19 22.01 -2.91
C ARG A 7 42.35 20.90 -2.25
N ILE A 8 42.76 20.41 -1.08
CA ILE A 8 42.03 19.40 -0.31
C ILE A 8 40.67 19.96 0.16
N THR A 9 40.64 21.22 0.61
CA THR A 9 39.39 21.88 1.03
C THR A 9 38.40 22.07 -0.12
N LEU A 10 38.89 22.40 -1.32
CA LEU A 10 38.04 22.62 -2.49
C LEU A 10 37.39 21.32 -2.99
N VAL A 11 38.15 20.23 -3.03
CA VAL A 11 37.66 18.89 -3.39
C VAL A 11 36.66 18.37 -2.34
N GLY A 12 36.93 18.62 -1.05
CA GLY A 12 36.00 18.30 0.04
C GLY A 12 34.65 19.02 -0.07
N CYS A 13 34.65 20.31 -0.41
CA CYS A 13 33.41 21.07 -0.60
C CYS A 13 32.59 20.61 -1.82
N VAL A 14 33.24 20.18 -2.91
CA VAL A 14 32.56 19.64 -4.10
C VAL A 14 31.99 18.24 -3.83
N LEU A 15 32.69 17.40 -3.06
CA LEU A 15 32.18 16.08 -2.65
C LEU A 15 30.99 16.18 -1.67
N LEU A 16 31.00 17.17 -0.77
CA LEU A 16 29.89 17.43 0.16
C LEU A 16 28.62 17.96 -0.55
N SER A 17 28.76 18.77 -1.60
CA SER A 17 27.61 19.22 -2.40
C SER A 17 27.03 18.11 -3.28
N LEU A 18 27.84 17.15 -3.73
CA LEU A 18 27.36 15.94 -4.43
C LEU A 18 26.60 14.97 -3.49
N LEU A 19 26.97 14.90 -2.22
CA LEU A 19 26.26 14.09 -1.20
C LEU A 19 24.92 14.70 -0.75
N SER A 20 24.68 15.97 -1.05
CA SER A 20 23.45 16.69 -0.69
C SER A 20 22.27 16.39 -1.64
N GLY A 21 22.51 15.70 -2.77
CA GLY A 21 21.50 15.39 -3.79
C GLY A 21 20.62 14.17 -3.50
N CYS A 22 20.85 13.43 -2.41
CA CYS A 22 20.15 12.18 -2.12
C CYS A 22 19.39 12.28 -0.80
N LYS A 23 18.15 12.82 -0.78
CA LYS A 23 17.19 12.62 0.34
C LYS A 23 15.76 13.19 0.17
N ASN A 24 15.27 13.44 -1.05
CA ASN A 24 13.87 13.85 -1.22
C ASN A 24 12.95 12.62 -1.38
N HIS A 25 12.86 11.81 -0.31
CA HIS A 25 11.78 10.85 -0.13
C HIS A 25 10.67 11.53 0.66
N ARG A 26 9.47 11.63 0.09
CA ARG A 26 8.31 12.25 0.72
C ARG A 26 7.11 11.32 0.57
N ILE A 27 6.42 11.06 1.67
CA ILE A 27 5.17 10.29 1.68
C ILE A 27 4.06 11.22 2.19
N ASN A 28 3.06 11.47 1.36
CA ASN A 28 1.85 12.18 1.74
C ASN A 28 0.70 11.19 1.86
N ARG A 29 -0.14 11.35 2.89
CA ARG A 29 -1.33 10.52 3.13
C ARG A 29 -2.54 11.43 3.27
N THR A 30 -3.63 11.06 2.62
CA THR A 30 -4.91 11.76 2.69
C THR A 30 -6.01 10.76 2.97
N VAL A 31 -6.78 10.95 4.04
CA VAL A 31 -7.98 10.15 4.31
C VAL A 31 -9.01 10.45 3.22
N VAL A 32 -9.45 9.42 2.50
CA VAL A 32 -10.44 9.53 1.41
C VAL A 32 -11.76 8.84 1.73
N TYR A 33 -11.77 7.99 2.75
CA TYR A 33 -12.98 7.36 3.28
C TYR A 33 -12.79 7.03 4.75
N GLU A 34 -13.85 7.23 5.53
CA GLU A 34 -13.90 6.86 6.93
C GLU A 34 -15.32 6.38 7.28
N ASN A 35 -15.40 5.25 7.98
CA ASN A 35 -16.63 4.69 8.52
C ASN A 35 -16.43 4.45 10.01
N THR A 36 -17.10 5.26 10.81
CA THR A 36 -16.96 5.23 12.27
C THR A 36 -17.73 4.09 12.94
N VAL A 37 -18.67 3.45 12.24
CA VAL A 37 -19.49 2.34 12.76
C VAL A 37 -18.71 1.02 12.73
N TYR A 38 -18.03 0.76 11.61
CA TYR A 38 -17.24 -0.46 11.40
C TYR A 38 -15.73 -0.21 11.41
N HIS A 39 -15.32 1.01 11.75
CA HIS A 39 -13.93 1.44 11.91
C HIS A 39 -13.05 1.18 10.69
N TRP A 40 -13.60 1.38 9.49
CA TRP A 40 -12.83 1.41 8.26
C TRP A 40 -12.26 2.79 8.03
N ARG A 41 -10.99 2.87 7.62
CA ARG A 41 -10.36 4.09 7.13
C ARG A 41 -9.53 3.76 5.89
N ILE A 42 -9.68 4.54 4.83
CA ILE A 42 -8.93 4.39 3.59
C ILE A 42 -8.13 5.66 3.38
N GLU A 43 -6.83 5.50 3.18
CA GLU A 43 -5.92 6.60 2.88
C GLU A 43 -5.38 6.45 1.47
N HIS A 44 -5.42 7.55 0.71
CA HIS A 44 -4.66 7.67 -0.51
C HIS A 44 -3.23 8.10 -0.17
N VAL A 45 -2.25 7.32 -0.63
CA VAL A 45 -0.83 7.51 -0.35
C VAL A 45 -0.09 7.90 -1.62
N VAL A 46 0.61 9.03 -1.57
CA VAL A 46 1.50 9.52 -2.63
C VAL A 46 2.94 9.45 -2.12
N ASN A 47 3.69 8.48 -2.62
CA ASN A 47 5.09 8.24 -2.26
C ASN A 47 6.02 8.73 -3.40
N THR A 48 6.70 9.84 -3.17
CA THR A 48 7.62 10.45 -4.13
C THR A 48 9.07 10.17 -3.74
N ILE A 49 9.82 9.58 -4.67
CA ILE A 49 11.27 9.38 -4.61
C ILE A 49 11.89 10.24 -5.70
N TYR A 50 12.27 11.48 -5.39
CA TYR A 50 12.83 12.39 -6.39
C TYR A 50 14.29 12.05 -6.71
N PRO A 51 14.74 12.09 -7.98
CA PRO A 51 13.97 12.35 -9.21
C PRO A 51 13.39 11.07 -9.86
N ALA A 52 13.53 9.92 -9.21
CA ALA A 52 13.29 8.61 -9.80
C ALA A 52 11.82 8.31 -10.13
N SER A 53 10.90 8.51 -9.19
CA SER A 53 9.50 8.07 -9.37
C SER A 53 8.53 8.71 -8.37
N THR A 54 7.23 8.62 -8.68
CA THR A 54 6.13 8.82 -7.73
C THR A 54 5.19 7.63 -7.85
N ARG A 55 4.91 6.96 -6.73
CA ARG A 55 3.97 5.85 -6.63
C ARG A 55 2.72 6.30 -5.90
N GLN A 56 1.56 5.93 -6.42
CA GLN A 56 0.26 6.19 -5.79
C GLN A 56 -0.43 4.87 -5.51
N TYR A 57 -1.04 4.75 -4.34
CA TYR A 57 -1.77 3.56 -3.90
C TYR A 57 -2.67 3.93 -2.72
N TYR A 58 -3.50 2.98 -2.29
CA TYR A 58 -4.34 3.11 -1.12
C TYR A 58 -3.86 2.18 -0.01
N GLU A 59 -3.85 2.69 1.22
CA GLU A 59 -3.71 1.91 2.45
C GLU A 59 -5.08 1.83 3.11
N VAL A 60 -5.45 0.65 3.58
CA VAL A 60 -6.72 0.40 4.25
C VAL A 60 -6.45 0.06 5.70
N PHE A 61 -7.27 0.59 6.60
CA PHE A 61 -7.18 0.36 8.02
C PHE A 61 -8.50 -0.15 8.55
N LEU A 62 -8.42 -1.12 9.46
CA LEU A 62 -9.54 -1.64 10.25
C LEU A 62 -9.20 -1.54 11.74
N ASN A 63 -10.02 -0.83 12.50
CA ASN A 63 -9.75 -0.53 13.91
C ASN A 63 -8.35 0.11 14.11
N ASP A 64 -8.04 1.13 13.30
CA ASP A 64 -6.77 1.87 13.28
C ASP A 64 -5.50 1.05 13.00
N ARG A 65 -5.65 -0.23 12.65
CA ARG A 65 -4.54 -1.10 12.24
C ARG A 65 -4.54 -1.25 10.73
N LEU A 66 -3.36 -1.16 10.13
CA LEU A 66 -3.17 -1.40 8.69
C LEU A 66 -3.70 -2.79 8.35
N LEU A 67 -4.45 -2.89 7.25
CA LEU A 67 -4.94 -4.14 6.73
C LEU A 67 -3.86 -4.74 5.82
N ILE A 68 -3.37 -5.91 6.21
CA ILE A 68 -2.47 -6.72 5.41
C ILE A 68 -3.18 -8.04 5.09
N LEU A 69 -3.45 -8.29 3.81
CA LEU A 69 -4.03 -9.55 3.37
C LEU A 69 -2.91 -10.57 3.08
N PRO A 70 -2.96 -11.78 3.65
CA PRO A 70 -1.95 -12.81 3.44
C PRO A 70 -1.84 -13.28 1.98
N ALA A 71 -0.61 -13.38 1.47
CA ALA A 71 -0.28 -13.80 0.11
C ALA A 71 -0.91 -15.15 -0.28
N ASN A 72 -0.88 -16.10 0.66
CA ASN A 72 -1.40 -17.45 0.48
C ASN A 72 -2.90 -17.52 0.16
N THR A 73 -3.67 -16.48 0.51
CA THR A 73 -5.10 -16.40 0.19
C THR A 73 -5.32 -16.21 -1.32
N PHE A 74 -4.37 -15.58 -2.02
CA PHE A 74 -4.49 -15.21 -3.42
C PHE A 74 -3.46 -15.89 -4.33
N ASN A 75 -2.73 -16.88 -3.81
CA ASN A 75 -1.56 -17.48 -4.46
C ASN A 75 -0.54 -16.42 -4.92
N ASP A 76 -0.36 -15.38 -4.10
CA ASP A 76 0.61 -14.32 -4.38
C ASP A 76 1.99 -14.66 -3.80
N GLU A 77 3.02 -13.99 -4.34
CA GLU A 77 4.37 -14.00 -3.79
C GLU A 77 4.49 -13.14 -2.52
N ASN A 78 3.69 -12.06 -2.40
CA ASN A 78 3.80 -11.09 -1.32
C ASN A 78 2.46 -10.84 -0.61
N ASP A 79 2.54 -10.51 0.68
CA ASP A 79 1.37 -10.03 1.42
C ASP A 79 0.89 -8.69 0.82
N ILE A 80 -0.43 -8.52 0.77
CA ILE A 80 -1.08 -7.40 0.10
C ILE A 80 -1.44 -6.32 1.11
N GLN A 81 -0.73 -5.20 1.05
CA GLN A 81 -0.99 -4.01 1.90
C GLN A 81 -1.19 -2.72 1.09
N MET A 82 -0.90 -2.76 -0.22
CA MET A 82 -1.04 -1.61 -1.13
C MET A 82 -2.11 -1.94 -2.17
N PHE A 83 -3.15 -1.12 -2.22
CA PHE A 83 -4.26 -1.30 -3.14
C PHE A 83 -4.19 -0.27 -4.27
N ILE A 84 -4.48 -0.69 -5.51
CA ILE A 84 -4.55 0.23 -6.66
C ILE A 84 -5.87 1.01 -6.70
N ALA A 85 -6.91 0.46 -6.06
CA ALA A 85 -8.18 1.12 -5.84
C ALA A 85 -8.77 0.65 -4.50
N ALA A 86 -9.44 1.55 -3.79
CA ALA A 86 -10.16 1.22 -2.57
C ALA A 86 -11.36 2.16 -2.41
N GLY A 87 -12.50 1.63 -1.98
CA GLY A 87 -13.71 2.42 -1.76
C GLY A 87 -14.64 1.73 -0.78
N GLY A 88 -15.26 2.52 0.11
CA GLY A 88 -16.31 2.04 0.99
C GLY A 88 -17.69 2.45 0.51
N PHE A 89 -18.71 1.95 1.21
CA PHE A 89 -20.10 2.34 0.96
C PHE A 89 -20.52 3.47 1.91
N ASP A 90 -21.47 4.28 1.45
CA ASP A 90 -22.12 5.30 2.29
C ASP A 90 -22.78 4.66 3.52
N ILE A 91 -22.89 5.42 4.62
CA ILE A 91 -23.45 4.93 5.89
C ILE A 91 -24.91 4.46 5.72
N GLY A 92 -25.69 5.07 4.82
CA GLY A 92 -27.07 4.66 4.53
C GLY A 92 -27.18 3.42 3.64
N HIS A 93 -26.07 2.91 3.09
CA HIS A 93 -26.08 1.76 2.20
C HIS A 93 -26.15 0.43 2.97
N TRP A 94 -26.91 -0.54 2.46
CA TRP A 94 -27.08 -1.84 3.11
C TRP A 94 -25.78 -2.67 3.22
N ARG A 95 -24.75 -2.34 2.43
CA ARG A 95 -23.38 -2.88 2.52
C ARG A 95 -22.40 -1.98 3.27
N ASN A 96 -22.85 -1.03 4.09
CA ASN A 96 -21.97 -0.12 4.85
C ASN A 96 -20.95 -0.82 5.77
N LYS A 97 -21.16 -2.10 6.10
CA LYS A 97 -20.20 -2.96 6.80
C LYS A 97 -18.94 -3.25 5.98
N SER A 98 -19.02 -3.17 4.66
CA SER A 98 -17.98 -3.63 3.74
C SER A 98 -17.22 -2.50 3.06
N ILE A 99 -16.06 -2.85 2.51
CA ILE A 99 -15.33 -2.03 1.53
C ILE A 99 -14.99 -2.89 0.30
N VAL A 100 -14.61 -2.26 -0.79
CA VAL A 100 -14.08 -2.92 -1.99
C VAL A 100 -12.65 -2.44 -2.21
N VAL A 101 -11.75 -3.37 -2.48
CA VAL A 101 -10.35 -3.07 -2.81
C VAL A 101 -9.94 -3.82 -4.06
N SER A 102 -9.01 -3.24 -4.81
CA SER A 102 -8.36 -3.88 -5.95
C SER A 102 -6.85 -3.81 -5.79
N PHE A 103 -6.15 -4.87 -6.18
CA PHE A 103 -4.69 -4.97 -6.08
C PHE A 103 -4.12 -5.77 -7.24
N GLU A 104 -2.83 -5.54 -7.51
CA GLU A 104 -2.05 -6.39 -8.40
C GLU A 104 -1.73 -7.69 -7.67
N ASN A 105 -2.00 -8.81 -8.34
CA ASN A 105 -1.76 -10.16 -7.86
C ASN A 105 -0.72 -10.83 -8.76
N ASN A 106 0.44 -11.14 -8.21
CA ASN A 106 1.55 -11.79 -8.91
C ASN A 106 1.63 -13.26 -8.48
N GLN A 107 1.33 -14.17 -9.40
CA GLN A 107 1.26 -15.61 -9.12
C GLN A 107 2.20 -16.38 -10.04
N GLN A 108 2.67 -17.54 -9.56
CA GLN A 108 3.38 -18.52 -10.37
C GLN A 108 2.42 -19.63 -10.80
N ARG A 109 2.22 -19.83 -12.10
CA ARG A 109 1.36 -20.88 -12.65
C ARG A 109 2.05 -21.56 -13.81
N GLU A 110 2.19 -22.89 -13.73
CA GLU A 110 2.81 -23.71 -14.78
C GLU A 110 4.24 -23.22 -15.15
N GLY A 111 4.99 -22.77 -14.15
CA GLY A 111 6.36 -22.25 -14.33
C GLY A 111 6.44 -20.86 -14.97
N LYS A 112 5.32 -20.13 -15.08
CA LYS A 112 5.27 -18.77 -15.59
C LYS A 112 4.73 -17.81 -14.54
N GLU A 113 5.32 -16.63 -14.49
CA GLU A 113 4.79 -15.50 -13.74
C GLU A 113 3.55 -14.95 -14.47
N ILE A 114 2.44 -14.84 -13.75
CA ILE A 114 1.20 -14.23 -14.24
C ILE A 114 0.87 -13.05 -13.32
N ARG A 115 0.61 -11.89 -13.93
CA ARG A 115 0.16 -10.69 -13.21
C ARG A 115 -1.30 -10.44 -13.53
N LEU A 116 -2.12 -10.37 -12.48
CA LEU A 116 -3.56 -10.11 -12.58
C LEU A 116 -3.91 -8.88 -11.75
N ILE A 117 -5.04 -8.27 -12.04
CA ILE A 117 -5.71 -7.36 -11.11
C ILE A 117 -6.87 -8.12 -10.50
N ARG A 118 -6.92 -8.19 -9.17
CA ARG A 118 -8.03 -8.80 -8.44
C ARG A 118 -8.78 -7.74 -7.66
N SER A 119 -10.10 -7.88 -7.62
CA SER A 119 -10.99 -7.06 -6.79
C SER A 119 -11.69 -7.94 -5.77
N VAL A 120 -11.70 -7.51 -4.51
CA VAL A 120 -12.35 -8.22 -3.41
C VAL A 120 -13.21 -7.27 -2.60
N MET A 121 -14.31 -7.78 -2.06
CA MET A 121 -15.09 -7.12 -1.02
C MET A 121 -14.63 -7.65 0.34
N LEU A 122 -14.42 -6.74 1.27
CA LEU A 122 -13.95 -7.05 2.62
C LEU A 122 -15.01 -6.63 3.63
N ALA A 123 -15.32 -7.50 4.58
CA ALA A 123 -16.16 -7.18 5.73
C ALA A 123 -15.44 -7.60 7.01
N PRO A 124 -15.52 -6.82 8.10
CA PRO A 124 -14.98 -7.24 9.39
C PRO A 124 -15.80 -8.42 9.92
N GLU A 125 -15.15 -9.41 10.55
CA GLU A 125 -15.87 -10.54 11.12
C GLU A 125 -15.56 -10.83 12.59
N LYS A 126 -14.28 -10.90 12.94
CA LYS A 126 -13.81 -10.85 14.33
C LYS A 126 -12.68 -9.84 14.44
N GLU A 127 -12.17 -9.60 15.65
CA GLU A 127 -11.17 -8.56 15.94
C GLU A 127 -10.00 -8.51 14.93
N ASN A 128 -9.48 -9.67 14.51
CA ASN A 128 -8.39 -9.81 13.55
C ASN A 128 -8.77 -10.62 12.31
N GLU A 129 -10.07 -10.78 12.03
CA GLU A 129 -10.56 -11.56 10.89
C GLU A 129 -11.37 -10.68 9.94
N VAL A 130 -11.13 -10.84 8.65
CA VAL A 130 -11.91 -10.23 7.59
C VAL A 130 -12.49 -11.32 6.70
N LEU A 131 -13.78 -11.20 6.39
CA LEU A 131 -14.41 -11.96 5.32
C LEU A 131 -14.00 -11.35 4.00
N VAL A 132 -13.28 -12.12 3.18
CA VAL A 132 -12.89 -11.76 1.82
C VAL A 132 -13.85 -12.42 0.84
N THR A 133 -14.52 -11.62 0.04
CA THR A 133 -15.35 -12.11 -1.08
C THR A 133 -14.67 -11.74 -2.39
N ASP A 134 -14.27 -12.74 -3.16
CA ASP A 134 -13.74 -12.54 -4.52
C ASP A 134 -14.86 -12.01 -5.42
N MET A 135 -14.68 -10.82 -5.99
CA MET A 135 -15.75 -10.14 -6.74
C MET A 135 -16.01 -10.75 -8.13
N PHE A 136 -15.09 -11.59 -8.63
CA PHE A 136 -15.25 -12.26 -9.92
C PHE A 136 -15.97 -13.60 -9.76
N THR A 137 -15.58 -14.39 -8.77
CA THR A 137 -16.10 -15.75 -8.54
C THR A 137 -17.21 -15.83 -7.50
N GLY A 138 -17.35 -14.82 -6.64
CA GLY A 138 -18.25 -14.83 -5.49
C GLY A 138 -17.78 -15.74 -4.33
N GLN A 139 -16.62 -16.38 -4.44
CA GLN A 139 -16.07 -17.22 -3.39
C GLN A 139 -15.73 -16.41 -2.15
N GLN A 140 -15.95 -17.00 -0.98
CA GLN A 140 -15.75 -16.35 0.31
C GLN A 140 -14.75 -17.13 1.16
N VAL A 141 -13.85 -16.40 1.80
CA VAL A 141 -12.87 -16.96 2.73
C VAL A 141 -12.65 -16.00 3.90
N ILE A 142 -12.56 -16.55 5.11
CA ILE A 142 -12.20 -15.77 6.30
C ILE A 142 -10.68 -15.79 6.41
N VAL A 143 -10.12 -14.59 6.58
CA VAL A 143 -8.68 -14.37 6.57
C VAL A 143 -8.27 -13.67 7.85
N GLN A 144 -7.21 -14.16 8.50
CA GLN A 144 -6.55 -13.40 9.55
C GLN A 144 -5.71 -12.30 8.94
N ARG A 145 -6.02 -11.04 9.29
CA ARG A 145 -5.19 -9.89 8.92
C ARG A 145 -3.95 -9.86 9.81
N LYS A 146 -2.80 -9.56 9.21
CA LYS A 146 -1.53 -9.39 9.95
C LYS A 146 -1.36 -7.97 10.43
#